data_AF-A0A9Q7IV62-F1
#
_entry.id   AF-A0A9Q7IV62-F1
#
_cell.length_a   1.000
_cell.length_b   1.000
_cell.length_c   1.000
_cell.angle_alpha   90.00
_cell.angle_beta   90.00
_cell.angle_gamma   90.00
#
_symmetry.space_group_name_H-M   'P 1'
#
loop_
_entity.id
_entity.type
_entity.pdbx_description
1 polymer ?
#
loop_
_entity_poly.entity_id
_entity_poly.type
_entity_poly.pdbx_seq_one_letter_code
_entity_poly.pdbx_strand_id
1 'polypeptide(L)'
;MKIQVVLSGYGTVGREFIKLLNEKYSYIYETYGIQLVVSGVLGRNIAIHNEDGLSLHHLLMYGGGTAAIEKYLEYHPKERATTSISGTVLVESTVTNLKDGNPGKQYMKQAIEKQMDIVAISKGALVTNWREINEAARGVNVRIRYSGATAAALPTLDIGQFSLAGCSIEKIEGILNGTTNYILTKMYEEDMTFEEALKEAQNKGIAETNPILDISGSDSACKLLLLTNSLMETEKTLTDIHIKGIEHVTKQQIQNAKEQHKIIKLIASIYKDEGGNVNLNVEPCEIEKDHPLAKVNGTEKGITFFTDTMGQVTTIGGASNPRGAAAAALKDVINLYRKDL
;
A
#
# COMPACT_ATOMS: atom_id res chain seq x y z
N MET A 1 1.28 -26.98 3.12
CA MET A 1 0.58 -26.66 1.86
C MET A 1 1.53 -25.88 0.97
N LYS A 2 1.80 -26.35 -0.26
CA LYS A 2 2.63 -25.63 -1.23
C LYS A 2 1.78 -24.56 -1.91
N ILE A 3 2.24 -23.32 -1.91
CA ILE A 3 1.60 -22.17 -2.56
C ILE A 3 2.57 -21.63 -3.60
N GLN A 4 2.16 -21.66 -4.86
CA GLN A 4 2.93 -21.14 -5.98
C GLN A 4 2.67 -19.64 -6.12
N VAL A 5 3.71 -18.84 -5.93
CA VAL A 5 3.68 -17.39 -5.98
C VAL A 5 4.20 -16.92 -7.33
N VAL A 6 3.39 -16.14 -8.04
CA VAL A 6 3.81 -15.42 -9.25
C VAL A 6 3.97 -13.96 -8.87
N LEU A 7 5.15 -13.39 -9.09
CA LEU A 7 5.42 -11.98 -8.80
C LEU A 7 5.37 -11.16 -10.10
N SER A 8 4.61 -10.06 -10.13
CA SER A 8 4.74 -9.07 -11.20
C SER A 8 5.47 -7.82 -10.72
N GLY A 9 6.39 -7.33 -11.54
CA GLY A 9 7.30 -6.24 -11.19
C GLY A 9 8.44 -6.71 -10.28
N TYR A 10 9.65 -6.83 -10.83
CA TYR A 10 10.85 -7.18 -10.04
C TYR A 10 11.66 -5.95 -9.60
N GLY A 11 10.98 -4.83 -9.32
CA GLY A 11 11.62 -3.59 -8.86
C GLY A 11 12.06 -3.66 -7.38
N THR A 12 12.22 -2.50 -6.75
CA THR A 12 12.68 -2.39 -5.35
C THR A 12 11.84 -3.21 -4.37
N VAL A 13 10.50 -3.10 -4.44
CA VAL A 13 9.60 -3.82 -3.53
C VAL A 13 9.52 -5.31 -3.88
N GLY A 14 9.35 -5.66 -5.16
CA GLY A 14 9.30 -7.06 -5.59
C GLY A 14 10.56 -7.84 -5.22
N ARG A 15 11.74 -7.20 -5.31
CA ARG A 15 13.00 -7.79 -4.84
C ARG A 15 13.05 -7.98 -3.33
N GLU A 16 12.62 -6.99 -2.54
CA GLU A 16 12.52 -7.15 -1.08
C GLU A 16 11.51 -8.22 -0.68
N PHE A 17 10.45 -8.44 -1.47
CA PHE A 17 9.51 -9.53 -1.27
C PHE A 17 10.17 -10.91 -1.45
N ILE A 18 10.93 -11.11 -2.54
CA ILE A 18 11.72 -12.35 -2.73
C ILE A 18 12.73 -12.54 -1.59
N LYS A 19 13.40 -11.48 -1.17
CA LYS A 19 14.35 -11.52 -0.06
C LYS A 19 13.68 -11.95 1.24
N LEU A 20 12.52 -11.38 1.57
CA LEU A 20 11.74 -11.76 2.75
C LEU A 20 11.27 -13.22 2.70
N LEU A 21 10.81 -13.71 1.54
CA LEU A 21 10.44 -15.11 1.37
C LEU A 21 11.61 -16.04 1.68
N ASN A 22 12.81 -15.72 1.18
CA ASN A 22 14.01 -16.51 1.43
C ASN A 22 14.44 -16.46 2.91
N GLU A 23 14.41 -15.27 3.53
CA GLU A 23 14.81 -15.08 4.94
C GLU A 23 13.82 -15.69 5.94
N LYS A 24 12.52 -15.72 5.61
CA LYS A 24 11.45 -16.17 6.51
C LYS A 24 10.92 -17.55 6.19
N TYR A 25 11.52 -18.27 5.23
CA TYR A 25 11.05 -19.57 4.76
C TYR A 25 10.75 -20.54 5.92
N SER A 26 11.75 -20.83 6.77
CA SER A 26 11.58 -21.79 7.87
C SER A 26 10.51 -21.36 8.87
N TYR A 27 10.51 -20.07 9.24
CA TYR A 27 9.51 -19.52 10.15
C TYR A 27 8.08 -19.68 9.62
N ILE A 28 7.85 -19.37 8.33
CA ILE A 28 6.51 -19.47 7.72
C ILE A 28 6.06 -20.93 7.67
N TYR A 29 6.98 -21.84 7.31
CA TYR A 29 6.70 -23.26 7.24
C TYR A 29 6.39 -23.85 8.61
N GLU A 30 7.22 -23.59 9.61
CA GLU A 30 7.07 -24.11 10.98
C GLU A 30 5.84 -23.54 11.68
N THR A 31 5.54 -22.25 11.47
CA THR A 31 4.43 -21.57 12.16
C THR A 31 3.08 -21.85 11.51
N TYR A 32 3.00 -21.79 10.17
CA TYR A 32 1.72 -21.82 9.45
C TYR A 32 1.53 -23.09 8.60
N GLY A 33 2.55 -23.95 8.49
CA GLY A 33 2.50 -25.11 7.60
C GLY A 33 2.44 -24.73 6.12
N ILE A 34 2.85 -23.51 5.75
CA ILE A 34 2.80 -22.97 4.39
C ILE A 34 4.20 -23.01 3.79
N GLN A 35 4.33 -23.60 2.61
CA GLN A 35 5.54 -23.56 1.80
C GLN A 35 5.30 -22.61 0.63
N LEU A 36 5.88 -21.42 0.69
CA LEU A 36 5.79 -20.43 -0.39
C LEU A 36 6.90 -20.71 -1.41
N VAL A 37 6.53 -20.91 -2.67
CA VAL A 37 7.45 -21.20 -3.77
C VAL A 37 7.22 -20.17 -4.86
N VAL A 38 8.23 -19.36 -5.18
CA VAL A 38 8.13 -18.42 -6.31
C VAL A 38 8.23 -19.21 -7.60
N SER A 39 7.09 -19.41 -8.27
CA SER A 39 7.02 -20.17 -9.52
C SER A 39 7.18 -19.28 -10.74
N GLY A 40 6.95 -17.97 -10.62
CA GLY A 40 7.09 -17.06 -11.77
C GLY A 40 7.44 -15.63 -11.39
N VAL A 41 8.15 -14.94 -12.28
CA VAL A 41 8.43 -13.50 -12.18
C VAL A 41 8.16 -12.84 -13.54
N LEU A 42 7.29 -11.83 -13.52
CA LEU A 42 6.90 -11.02 -14.68
C LEU A 42 7.64 -9.68 -14.65
N GLY A 43 8.55 -9.50 -15.60
CA GLY A 43 9.16 -8.21 -15.94
C GLY A 43 8.36 -7.47 -17.02
N ARG A 44 8.86 -6.32 -17.47
CA ARG A 44 8.14 -5.47 -18.44
C ARG A 44 7.93 -6.16 -19.80
N ASN A 45 8.99 -6.80 -20.31
CA ASN A 45 9.01 -7.45 -21.63
C ASN A 45 9.55 -8.88 -21.56
N ILE A 46 9.70 -9.41 -20.35
CA ILE A 46 10.30 -10.72 -20.10
C ILE A 46 9.58 -11.38 -18.94
N ALA A 47 9.47 -12.70 -19.00
CA ALA A 47 8.81 -13.49 -18.00
C ALA A 47 9.59 -14.79 -17.79
N ILE A 48 9.67 -15.23 -16.55
CA ILE A 48 10.28 -16.52 -16.18
C ILE A 48 9.29 -17.34 -15.36
N HIS A 49 9.30 -18.65 -15.58
CA HIS A 49 8.40 -19.59 -14.93
C HIS A 49 9.06 -20.96 -14.72
N ASN A 50 8.85 -21.54 -13.55
CA ASN A 50 9.17 -22.91 -13.20
C ASN A 50 8.17 -23.40 -12.14
N GLU A 51 7.40 -24.45 -12.43
CA GLU A 51 6.38 -25.00 -11.52
C GLU A 51 6.98 -25.60 -10.23
N ASP A 52 8.22 -26.07 -10.30
CA ASP A 52 8.97 -26.59 -9.16
C ASP A 52 9.53 -25.47 -8.29
N GLY A 53 9.71 -24.28 -8.86
CA GLY A 53 10.18 -23.07 -8.20
C GLY A 53 11.45 -22.52 -8.82
N LEU A 54 11.54 -21.19 -8.87
CA LEU A 54 12.72 -20.45 -9.34
C LEU A 54 13.81 -20.39 -8.26
N SER A 55 15.06 -20.30 -8.67
CA SER A 55 16.19 -20.11 -7.74
C SER A 55 16.21 -18.69 -7.18
N LEU A 56 15.71 -18.51 -5.96
CA LEU A 56 15.69 -17.20 -5.28
C LEU A 56 17.10 -16.64 -5.08
N HIS A 57 18.07 -17.51 -4.81
CA HIS A 57 19.47 -17.12 -4.64
C HIS A 57 20.02 -16.46 -5.90
N HIS A 58 19.81 -17.06 -7.08
CA HIS A 58 20.26 -16.50 -8.35
C HIS A 58 19.51 -15.20 -8.67
N LEU A 59 18.18 -15.15 -8.48
CA LEU A 59 17.40 -13.93 -8.70
C LEU A 59 17.90 -12.74 -7.86
N LEU A 60 18.24 -12.98 -6.59
CA LEU A 60 18.70 -11.93 -5.67
C LEU A 60 20.14 -11.47 -5.97
N MET A 61 20.98 -12.37 -6.49
CA MET A 61 22.38 -12.09 -6.87
C MET A 61 22.49 -11.11 -8.04
N TYR A 62 21.53 -11.13 -8.97
CA TYR A 62 21.60 -10.34 -10.21
C TYR A 62 20.94 -8.96 -10.13
N GLY A 63 20.54 -8.50 -8.93
CA GLY A 63 19.94 -7.17 -8.73
C GLY A 63 18.42 -7.18 -8.84
N GLY A 64 17.85 -6.21 -9.56
CA GLY A 64 16.40 -6.08 -9.77
C GLY A 64 16.06 -5.59 -11.18
N GLY A 65 14.77 -5.63 -11.50
CA GLY A 65 14.21 -5.22 -12.79
C GLY A 65 14.42 -6.24 -13.90
N THR A 66 14.12 -5.83 -15.14
CA THR A 66 14.25 -6.68 -16.33
C THR A 66 15.68 -7.21 -16.52
N ALA A 67 16.71 -6.39 -16.29
CA ALA A 67 18.10 -6.79 -16.45
C ALA A 67 18.50 -7.96 -15.52
N ALA A 68 17.96 -8.00 -14.30
CA ALA A 68 18.20 -9.12 -13.38
C ALA A 68 17.53 -10.42 -13.87
N ILE A 69 16.35 -10.32 -14.49
CA ILE A 69 15.62 -11.46 -15.06
C ILE A 69 16.34 -11.98 -16.32
N GLU A 70 16.84 -11.09 -17.18
CA GLU A 70 17.64 -11.46 -18.35
C GLU A 70 18.91 -12.20 -17.94
N LYS A 71 19.65 -11.67 -16.96
CA LYS A 71 20.84 -12.33 -16.43
C LYS A 71 20.53 -13.68 -15.78
N TYR A 72 19.39 -13.80 -15.10
CA TYR A 72 18.94 -15.08 -14.57
C TYR A 72 18.75 -16.13 -15.67
N LEU A 73 18.17 -15.74 -16.81
CA LEU A 73 17.92 -16.61 -17.95
C LEU A 73 19.19 -17.05 -18.69
N GLU A 74 20.31 -16.32 -18.58
CA GLU A 74 21.60 -16.80 -19.11
C GLU A 74 22.01 -18.13 -18.47
N TYR A 75 21.69 -18.33 -17.19
CA TYR A 75 21.99 -19.55 -16.44
C TYR A 75 20.81 -20.53 -16.40
N HIS A 76 19.58 -20.06 -16.60
CA HIS A 76 18.35 -20.86 -16.55
C HIS A 76 17.49 -20.71 -17.82
N PRO A 77 18.02 -20.97 -19.03
CA PRO A 77 17.35 -20.60 -20.29
C PRO A 77 16.01 -21.32 -20.52
N LYS A 78 15.84 -22.51 -19.93
CA LYS A 78 14.59 -23.30 -20.04
C LYS A 78 13.42 -22.70 -19.27
N GLU A 79 13.68 -21.79 -18.34
CA GLU A 79 12.66 -21.16 -17.49
C GLU A 79 12.06 -19.90 -18.15
N ARG A 80 12.44 -19.57 -19.39
CA ARG A 80 11.83 -18.46 -20.13
C ARG A 80 10.37 -18.77 -20.44
N ALA A 81 9.46 -17.97 -19.92
CA ALA A 81 8.04 -18.13 -20.19
C ALA A 81 7.67 -17.56 -21.56
N THR A 82 6.87 -18.31 -22.32
CA THR A 82 6.37 -17.93 -23.66
C THR A 82 4.84 -17.80 -23.70
N THR A 83 4.15 -18.21 -22.63
CA THR A 83 2.70 -18.14 -22.45
C THR A 83 2.35 -17.43 -21.15
N SER A 84 1.05 -17.21 -20.90
CA SER A 84 0.57 -16.71 -19.62
C SER A 84 1.00 -17.66 -18.48
N ILE A 85 1.52 -17.07 -17.40
CA ILE A 85 1.99 -17.79 -16.22
C ILE A 85 0.79 -18.13 -15.31
N SER A 86 0.78 -19.34 -14.75
CA SER A 86 -0.17 -19.77 -13.73
C SER A 86 0.54 -20.04 -12.39
N GLY A 87 -0.22 -19.98 -11.30
CA GLY A 87 0.22 -20.28 -9.94
C GLY A 87 -0.97 -20.37 -9.00
N THR A 88 -0.71 -20.20 -7.70
CA THR A 88 -1.78 -20.13 -6.67
C THR A 88 -2.15 -18.68 -6.36
N VAL A 89 -1.15 -17.79 -6.31
CA VAL A 89 -1.35 -16.36 -6.01
C VAL A 89 -0.47 -15.47 -6.88
N LEU A 90 -1.04 -14.38 -7.40
CA LEU A 90 -0.30 -13.27 -7.98
C LEU A 90 0.03 -12.26 -6.88
N VAL A 91 1.31 -11.94 -6.72
CA VAL A 91 1.76 -10.76 -5.97
C VAL A 91 2.07 -9.66 -6.98
N GLU A 92 1.22 -8.64 -7.03
CA GLU A 92 1.28 -7.56 -8.01
C GLU A 92 2.06 -6.37 -7.45
N SER A 93 3.25 -6.10 -7.98
CA SER A 93 4.16 -5.06 -7.49
C SER A 93 4.76 -4.19 -8.59
N THR A 94 3.99 -3.95 -9.65
CA THR A 94 4.36 -3.06 -10.73
C THR A 94 4.34 -1.59 -10.28
N VAL A 95 4.93 -0.72 -11.10
CA VAL A 95 4.92 0.71 -10.84
C VAL A 95 3.48 1.21 -10.90
N THR A 96 3.08 2.02 -9.91
CA THR A 96 1.73 2.58 -9.86
C THR A 96 1.49 3.50 -11.06
N ASN A 97 0.42 3.23 -11.79
CA ASN A 97 -0.06 4.05 -12.89
C ASN A 97 -1.52 4.43 -12.62
N LEU A 98 -1.75 5.71 -12.28
CA LEU A 98 -3.08 6.24 -11.98
C LEU A 98 -3.86 6.69 -13.22
N LYS A 99 -3.29 6.58 -14.43
CA LYS A 99 -3.97 6.92 -15.69
C LYS A 99 -4.98 5.84 -16.07
N ASP A 100 -4.55 4.58 -16.04
CA ASP A 100 -5.36 3.44 -16.49
C ASP A 100 -5.11 2.14 -15.70
N GLY A 101 -4.20 2.17 -14.72
CA GLY A 101 -3.85 0.99 -13.91
C GLY A 101 -2.91 -0.01 -14.58
N ASN A 102 -2.46 0.22 -15.83
CA ASN A 102 -1.61 -0.73 -16.55
C ASN A 102 -0.12 -0.59 -16.16
N PRO A 103 0.66 -1.69 -16.15
CA PRO A 103 0.26 -3.05 -16.54
C PRO A 103 -0.38 -3.87 -15.39
N GLY A 104 -0.42 -3.36 -14.16
CA GLY A 104 -0.99 -4.07 -13.00
C GLY A 104 -2.40 -4.60 -13.25
N LYS A 105 -3.26 -3.80 -13.90
CA LYS A 105 -4.62 -4.20 -14.31
C LYS A 105 -4.62 -5.45 -15.18
N GLN A 106 -3.74 -5.52 -16.19
CA GLN A 106 -3.65 -6.66 -17.09
C GLN A 106 -3.22 -7.93 -16.34
N TYR A 107 -2.23 -7.82 -15.45
CA TYR A 107 -1.78 -8.96 -14.67
C TYR A 107 -2.87 -9.46 -13.71
N MET A 108 -3.59 -8.56 -13.03
CA MET A 108 -4.70 -8.93 -12.16
C MET A 108 -5.82 -9.65 -12.93
N LYS A 109 -6.19 -9.15 -14.11
CA LYS A 109 -7.19 -9.82 -14.97
C LYS A 109 -6.75 -11.21 -15.40
N GLN A 110 -5.51 -11.36 -15.86
CA GLN A 110 -4.97 -12.66 -16.23
C GLN A 110 -4.94 -13.63 -15.02
N ALA A 111 -4.59 -13.14 -13.83
CA ALA A 111 -4.65 -13.93 -12.61
C ALA A 111 -6.08 -14.39 -12.29
N ILE A 112 -7.07 -13.51 -12.43
CA ILE A 112 -8.50 -13.84 -12.23
C ILE A 112 -8.94 -14.92 -13.23
N GLU A 113 -8.62 -14.79 -14.51
CA GLU A 113 -8.92 -15.79 -15.55
C GLU A 113 -8.30 -17.16 -15.25
N LYS A 114 -7.17 -17.18 -14.54
CA LYS A 114 -6.47 -18.40 -14.08
C LYS A 114 -6.87 -18.83 -12.67
N GLN A 115 -7.85 -18.18 -12.05
CA GLN A 115 -8.32 -18.44 -10.68
C GLN A 115 -7.21 -18.34 -9.62
N MET A 116 -6.26 -17.43 -9.84
CA MET A 116 -5.21 -17.12 -8.87
C MET A 116 -5.70 -16.05 -7.91
N ASP A 117 -5.51 -16.25 -6.60
CA ASP A 117 -5.70 -15.16 -5.64
C ASP A 117 -4.75 -14.00 -5.94
N ILE A 118 -5.07 -12.80 -5.47
CA ILE A 118 -4.29 -11.59 -5.74
C ILE A 118 -3.87 -10.93 -4.43
N VAL A 119 -2.60 -10.58 -4.36
CA VAL A 119 -2.04 -9.68 -3.36
C VAL A 119 -1.45 -8.47 -4.08
N ALA A 120 -2.10 -7.31 -3.97
CA ALA A 120 -1.67 -6.08 -4.63
C ALA A 120 -0.83 -5.20 -3.70
N ILE A 121 0.34 -4.81 -4.18
CA ILE A 121 1.18 -3.77 -3.58
C ILE A 121 0.94 -2.44 -4.30
N SER A 122 0.70 -2.45 -5.62
CA SER A 122 0.45 -1.22 -6.36
C SER A 122 -1.00 -0.76 -6.21
N LYS A 123 -1.21 0.56 -6.22
CA LYS A 123 -2.56 1.16 -6.09
C LYS A 123 -3.27 1.32 -7.43
N GLY A 124 -2.50 1.41 -8.52
CA GLY A 124 -2.97 1.95 -9.81
C GLY A 124 -4.21 1.24 -10.33
N ALA A 125 -4.12 -0.09 -10.46
CA ALA A 125 -5.21 -0.93 -10.95
C ALA A 125 -6.46 -0.83 -10.07
N LEU A 126 -6.28 -0.93 -8.75
CA LEU A 126 -7.39 -0.91 -7.79
C LEU A 126 -8.08 0.45 -7.72
N VAL A 127 -7.32 1.55 -7.77
CA VAL A 127 -7.88 2.91 -7.71
C VAL A 127 -8.67 3.24 -8.99
N THR A 128 -8.17 2.84 -10.16
CA THR A 128 -8.76 3.22 -11.45
C THR A 128 -9.82 2.24 -11.96
N ASN A 129 -9.80 0.99 -11.50
CA ASN A 129 -10.65 -0.08 -12.03
C ASN A 129 -11.24 -0.98 -10.92
N TRP A 130 -11.49 -0.43 -9.72
CA TRP A 130 -11.98 -1.18 -8.57
C TRP A 130 -13.16 -2.09 -8.90
N ARG A 131 -14.24 -1.51 -9.44
CA ARG A 131 -15.48 -2.22 -9.74
C ARG A 131 -15.25 -3.37 -10.71
N GLU A 132 -14.60 -3.11 -11.83
CA GLU A 132 -14.31 -4.11 -12.86
C GLU A 132 -13.48 -5.28 -12.31
N ILE A 133 -12.43 -4.99 -11.52
CA ILE A 133 -11.56 -6.02 -10.94
C ILE A 133 -12.31 -6.83 -9.87
N ASN A 134 -13.05 -6.15 -8.99
CA ASN A 134 -13.76 -6.78 -7.89
C ASN A 134 -14.93 -7.65 -8.37
N GLU A 135 -15.71 -7.18 -9.36
CA GLU A 135 -16.78 -7.97 -9.99
C GLU A 135 -16.21 -9.22 -10.68
N ALA A 136 -15.13 -9.08 -11.46
CA ALA A 136 -14.49 -10.20 -12.14
C ALA A 136 -13.95 -11.24 -11.14
N ALA A 137 -13.28 -10.81 -10.07
CA ALA A 137 -12.75 -11.70 -9.05
C ALA A 137 -13.86 -12.45 -8.30
N ARG A 138 -14.95 -11.77 -7.92
CA ARG A 138 -16.13 -12.39 -7.29
C ARG A 138 -16.77 -13.44 -8.19
N GLY A 139 -16.85 -13.19 -9.50
CA GLY A 139 -17.45 -14.12 -10.46
C GLY A 139 -16.78 -15.49 -10.54
N VAL A 140 -15.52 -15.61 -10.11
CA VAL A 140 -14.74 -16.86 -10.11
C VAL A 140 -14.14 -17.20 -8.74
N ASN A 141 -14.64 -16.59 -7.66
CA ASN A 141 -14.19 -16.80 -6.27
C ASN A 141 -12.70 -16.53 -6.01
N VAL A 142 -12.10 -15.61 -6.77
CA VAL A 142 -10.74 -15.12 -6.54
C VAL A 142 -10.74 -14.10 -5.42
N ARG A 143 -9.84 -14.27 -4.45
CA ARG A 143 -9.71 -13.36 -3.29
C ARG A 143 -8.64 -12.32 -3.58
N ILE A 144 -8.91 -11.07 -3.20
CA ILE A 144 -7.97 -9.95 -3.38
C ILE A 144 -7.62 -9.38 -2.01
N ARG A 145 -6.32 -9.30 -1.70
CA ARG A 145 -5.78 -8.53 -0.57
C ARG A 145 -4.83 -7.45 -1.08
N TYR A 146 -4.76 -6.32 -0.38
CA TYR A 146 -4.04 -5.15 -0.87
C TYR A 146 -3.55 -4.22 0.24
N SER A 147 -3.10 -4.80 1.36
CA SER A 147 -2.55 -4.03 2.49
C SER A 147 -1.30 -3.27 2.11
N GLY A 148 -0.50 -3.82 1.19
CA GLY A 148 0.67 -3.14 0.62
C GLY A 148 0.30 -1.83 -0.11
N ALA A 149 -0.87 -1.80 -0.76
CA ALA A 149 -1.35 -0.67 -1.54
C ALA A 149 -1.94 0.45 -0.66
N THR A 150 -2.45 0.17 0.54
CA THR A 150 -3.03 1.21 1.41
C THR A 150 -1.97 1.99 2.17
N ALA A 151 -1.35 1.42 3.19
CA ALA A 151 -0.36 2.12 4.02
C ALA A 151 0.89 1.27 4.28
N ALA A 152 1.16 0.32 3.39
CA ALA A 152 2.30 -0.60 3.46
C ALA A 152 2.35 -1.30 4.83
N ALA A 153 3.34 -0.98 5.65
CA ALA A 153 3.55 -1.63 6.94
C ALA A 153 2.56 -1.21 8.05
N LEU A 154 1.76 -0.17 7.84
CA LEU A 154 0.68 0.19 8.77
C LEU A 154 -0.55 -0.72 8.50
N PRO A 155 -1.00 -1.56 9.46
CA PRO A 155 -2.00 -2.61 9.25
C PRO A 155 -3.45 -2.06 9.20
N THR A 156 -3.67 -1.08 8.33
CA THR A 156 -4.93 -0.33 8.20
C THR A 156 -6.13 -1.24 7.89
N LEU A 157 -6.05 -2.01 6.80
CA LEU A 157 -7.12 -2.94 6.42
C LEU A 157 -7.30 -4.07 7.44
N ASP A 158 -6.22 -4.58 8.04
CA ASP A 158 -6.34 -5.69 8.97
C ASP A 158 -7.07 -5.29 10.24
N ILE A 159 -6.79 -4.10 10.76
CA ILE A 159 -7.50 -3.56 11.91
C ILE A 159 -8.98 -3.42 11.56
N GLY A 160 -9.28 -2.78 10.43
CA GLY A 160 -10.66 -2.55 10.00
C GLY A 160 -11.45 -3.84 9.76
N GLN A 161 -10.83 -4.87 9.17
CA GLN A 161 -11.52 -6.10 8.77
C GLN A 161 -11.55 -7.16 9.88
N PHE A 162 -10.47 -7.31 10.64
CA PHE A 162 -10.33 -8.38 11.64
C PHE A 162 -10.48 -7.86 13.06
N SER A 163 -9.70 -6.85 13.45
CA SER A 163 -9.67 -6.39 14.85
C SER A 163 -10.95 -5.65 15.25
N LEU A 164 -11.62 -5.00 14.30
CA LEU A 164 -12.87 -4.28 14.49
C LEU A 164 -14.09 -5.08 14.02
N ALA A 165 -13.93 -6.38 13.78
CA ALA A 165 -15.05 -7.25 13.42
C ALA A 165 -16.14 -7.17 14.51
N GLY A 166 -17.38 -6.89 14.09
CA GLY A 166 -18.51 -6.69 14.99
C GLY A 166 -18.79 -5.23 15.36
N CYS A 167 -17.91 -4.29 15.00
CA CYS A 167 -18.13 -2.86 15.18
C CYS A 167 -18.70 -2.19 13.93
N SER A 168 -19.47 -1.13 14.12
CA SER A 168 -19.72 -0.13 13.06
C SER A 168 -18.61 0.92 13.09
N ILE A 169 -17.87 1.06 11.98
CA ILE A 169 -16.92 2.15 11.82
C ILE A 169 -17.70 3.42 11.44
N GLU A 170 -17.64 4.43 12.30
CA GLU A 170 -18.35 5.70 12.15
C GLU A 170 -17.48 6.75 11.45
N LYS A 171 -16.20 6.76 11.80
CA LYS A 171 -15.21 7.71 11.27
C LYS A 171 -13.84 7.05 11.18
N ILE A 172 -13.07 7.45 10.18
CA ILE A 172 -11.64 7.13 10.05
C ILE A 172 -10.90 8.44 9.87
N GLU A 173 -9.77 8.59 10.55
CA GLU A 173 -8.81 9.68 10.30
C GLU A 173 -7.41 9.09 10.15
N GLY A 174 -6.65 9.57 9.17
CA GLY A 174 -5.32 9.04 8.92
C GLY A 174 -4.34 10.05 8.37
N ILE A 175 -3.11 9.95 8.86
CA ILE A 175 -1.92 10.50 8.23
C ILE A 175 -1.32 9.38 7.38
N LEU A 176 -1.68 9.37 6.08
CA LEU A 176 -1.40 8.23 5.19
C LEU A 176 -0.18 8.45 4.29
N ASN A 177 0.40 9.65 4.28
CA ASN A 177 1.54 10.01 3.45
C ASN A 177 2.70 10.54 4.32
N GLY A 178 3.85 9.87 4.24
CA GLY A 178 5.02 10.20 5.06
C GLY A 178 5.76 11.45 4.57
N THR A 179 5.71 11.75 3.27
CA THR A 179 6.37 12.92 2.69
C THR A 179 5.72 14.21 3.19
N THR A 180 4.40 14.31 3.10
CA THR A 180 3.67 15.48 3.60
C THR A 180 3.73 15.60 5.11
N ASN A 181 3.68 14.49 5.84
CA ASN A 181 3.85 14.51 7.29
C ASN A 181 5.26 15.00 7.69
N TYR A 182 6.29 14.59 6.95
CA TYR A 182 7.66 15.05 7.20
C TYR A 182 7.78 16.55 7.00
N ILE A 183 7.27 17.07 5.87
CA ILE A 183 7.30 18.49 5.54
C ILE A 183 6.58 19.31 6.64
N LEU A 184 5.35 18.94 7.00
CA LEU A 184 4.60 19.63 8.04
C LEU A 184 5.27 19.53 9.43
N THR A 185 5.92 18.41 9.73
CA THR A 185 6.72 18.25 10.95
C THR A 185 7.87 19.26 10.98
N LYS A 186 8.63 19.39 9.88
CA LYS A 186 9.75 20.34 9.78
C LYS A 186 9.31 21.79 9.85
N MET A 187 8.23 22.15 9.17
CA MET A 187 7.63 23.48 9.30
C MET A 187 7.28 23.81 10.76
N TYR A 188 6.74 22.85 11.51
CA TYR A 188 6.33 23.06 12.91
C TYR A 188 7.50 23.13 13.91
N GLU A 189 8.45 22.21 13.79
CA GLU A 189 9.57 22.05 14.72
C GLU A 189 10.67 23.07 14.49
N GLU A 190 10.98 23.36 13.22
CA GLU A 190 12.14 24.17 12.82
C GLU A 190 11.75 25.54 12.26
N ASP A 191 10.46 25.90 12.34
CA ASP A 191 9.93 27.19 11.90
C ASP A 191 10.26 27.49 10.42
N MET A 192 10.25 26.44 9.58
CA MET A 192 10.58 26.52 8.15
C MET A 192 9.39 26.96 7.30
N THR A 193 9.66 27.54 6.12
CA THR A 193 8.65 27.64 5.06
C THR A 193 8.40 26.28 4.41
N PHE A 194 7.31 26.18 3.64
CA PHE A 194 6.99 24.97 2.89
C PHE A 194 8.12 24.59 1.91
N GLU A 195 8.68 25.58 1.20
CA GLU A 195 9.72 25.40 0.20
C GLU A 195 11.03 24.90 0.81
N GLU A 196 11.41 25.43 1.98
CA GLU A 196 12.59 25.00 2.73
C GLU A 196 12.46 23.54 3.17
N ALA A 197 11.32 23.20 3.79
CA ALA A 197 11.03 21.85 4.26
C ALA A 197 10.92 20.84 3.10
N LEU A 198 10.32 21.23 1.98
CA LEU A 198 10.26 20.40 0.77
C LEU A 198 11.66 20.15 0.19
N LYS A 199 12.49 21.19 0.08
CA LYS A 199 13.87 21.07 -0.42
C LYS A 199 14.70 20.15 0.48
N GLU A 200 14.53 20.25 1.79
CA GLU A 200 15.18 19.32 2.72
C GLU A 200 14.69 17.88 2.52
N ALA A 201 13.39 17.66 2.39
CA ALA A 201 12.82 16.35 2.12
C ALA A 201 13.39 15.74 0.82
N GLN A 202 13.57 16.54 -0.23
CA GLN A 202 14.20 16.11 -1.48
C GLN A 202 15.67 15.75 -1.29
N ASN A 203 16.45 16.57 -0.57
CA ASN A 203 17.86 16.29 -0.27
C ASN A 203 18.04 14.98 0.51
N LYS A 204 17.09 14.63 1.38
CA LYS A 204 17.07 13.38 2.15
C LYS A 204 16.49 12.19 1.38
N GLY A 205 16.03 12.38 0.14
CA GLY A 205 15.38 11.34 -0.66
C GLY A 205 14.01 10.90 -0.11
N ILE A 206 13.39 11.73 0.75
CA ILE A 206 12.04 11.50 1.28
C ILE A 206 11.01 11.93 0.24
N ALA A 207 11.25 13.05 -0.45
CA ALA A 207 10.44 13.53 -1.56
C ALA A 207 11.19 13.33 -2.89
N GLU A 208 10.47 12.97 -3.95
CA GLU A 208 11.02 12.93 -5.30
C GLU A 208 11.20 14.34 -5.89
N THR A 209 11.94 14.45 -7.00
CA THR A 209 12.10 15.71 -7.74
C THR A 209 10.74 16.29 -8.18
N ASN A 210 9.80 15.42 -8.55
CA ASN A 210 8.41 15.79 -8.78
C ASN A 210 7.54 15.21 -7.64
N PRO A 211 7.27 15.99 -6.58
CA PRO A 211 6.55 15.53 -5.40
C PRO A 211 5.03 15.71 -5.49
N ILE A 212 4.49 16.11 -6.66
CA ILE A 212 3.09 16.56 -6.81
C ILE A 212 2.10 15.56 -6.23
N LEU A 213 2.26 14.26 -6.50
CA LEU A 213 1.36 13.23 -5.99
C LEU A 213 1.27 13.19 -4.45
N ASP A 214 2.36 13.54 -3.77
CA ASP A 214 2.40 13.62 -2.32
C ASP A 214 1.79 14.95 -1.84
N ILE A 215 2.36 16.08 -2.28
CA ILE A 215 2.03 17.40 -1.74
C ILE A 215 0.63 17.88 -2.10
N SER A 216 0.06 17.42 -3.22
CA SER A 216 -1.34 17.70 -3.58
C SER A 216 -2.34 16.92 -2.73
N GLY A 217 -1.90 15.92 -1.98
CA GLY A 217 -2.75 15.00 -1.23
C GLY A 217 -3.30 13.83 -2.05
N SER A 218 -2.96 13.72 -3.34
CA SER A 218 -3.51 12.68 -4.23
C SER A 218 -3.12 11.24 -3.81
N ASP A 219 -1.91 11.02 -3.30
CA ASP A 219 -1.51 9.71 -2.77
C ASP A 219 -2.32 9.34 -1.51
N SER A 220 -2.53 10.29 -0.59
CA SER A 220 -3.41 10.10 0.57
C SER A 220 -4.85 9.79 0.14
N ALA A 221 -5.37 10.48 -0.88
CA ALA A 221 -6.72 10.25 -1.42
C ALA A 221 -6.86 8.86 -2.04
N CYS A 222 -5.86 8.39 -2.80
CA CYS A 222 -5.84 7.02 -3.33
C CYS A 222 -5.92 5.97 -2.22
N LYS A 223 -5.18 6.18 -1.13
CA LYS A 223 -5.15 5.26 0.02
C LYS A 223 -6.47 5.29 0.78
N LEU A 224 -7.00 6.49 1.02
CA LEU A 224 -8.31 6.70 1.63
C LEU A 224 -9.42 6.01 0.83
N LEU A 225 -9.38 6.12 -0.49
CA LEU A 225 -10.34 5.48 -1.38
C LEU A 225 -10.35 3.95 -1.22
N LEU A 226 -9.17 3.33 -1.24
CA LEU A 226 -9.02 1.89 -1.05
C LEU A 226 -9.52 1.43 0.33
N LEU A 227 -9.26 2.22 1.39
CA LEU A 227 -9.78 1.94 2.73
C LEU A 227 -11.31 2.06 2.76
N THR A 228 -11.86 3.11 2.17
CA THR A 228 -13.30 3.37 2.18
C THR A 228 -14.06 2.26 1.46
N ASN A 229 -13.66 1.95 0.22
CA ASN A 229 -14.31 0.90 -0.57
C ASN A 229 -14.16 -0.49 0.06
N SER A 230 -13.12 -0.72 0.86
CA SER A 230 -12.92 -1.98 1.58
C SER A 230 -13.77 -2.09 2.85
N LEU A 231 -13.75 -1.04 3.68
CA LEU A 231 -14.26 -1.09 5.06
C LEU A 231 -15.70 -0.60 5.19
N MET A 232 -16.20 0.16 4.20
CA MET A 232 -17.57 0.68 4.19
C MET A 232 -18.40 0.14 3.03
N GLU A 233 -17.89 -0.87 2.30
CA GLU A 233 -18.58 -1.54 1.20
C GLU A 233 -19.12 -0.59 0.12
N THR A 234 -18.38 0.48 -0.16
CA THR A 234 -18.75 1.49 -1.17
C THR A 234 -18.08 1.26 -2.52
N GLU A 235 -18.59 1.93 -3.56
CA GLU A 235 -17.97 2.02 -4.89
C GLU A 235 -17.57 3.47 -5.23
N LYS A 236 -16.99 4.17 -4.25
CA LYS A 236 -16.52 5.54 -4.44
C LYS A 236 -15.36 5.57 -5.44
N THR A 237 -15.13 6.73 -6.01
CA THR A 237 -14.06 7.05 -6.95
C THR A 237 -13.28 8.27 -6.46
N LEU A 238 -12.15 8.60 -7.09
CA LEU A 238 -11.37 9.79 -6.71
C LEU A 238 -12.15 11.10 -6.85
N THR A 239 -13.15 11.17 -7.74
CA THR A 239 -13.99 12.37 -7.91
C THR A 239 -14.97 12.58 -6.75
N ASP A 240 -15.18 11.56 -5.93
CA ASP A 240 -16.00 11.67 -4.72
C ASP A 240 -15.22 12.20 -3.50
N ILE A 241 -13.92 12.48 -3.65
CA ILE A 241 -13.05 12.93 -2.56
C ILE A 241 -12.78 14.43 -2.72
N HIS A 242 -13.01 15.19 -1.65
CA HIS A 242 -12.47 16.55 -1.57
C HIS A 242 -10.97 16.48 -1.25
N ILE A 243 -10.13 17.06 -2.11
CA ILE A 243 -8.68 16.97 -1.99
C ILE A 243 -8.07 18.38 -1.98
N LYS A 244 -7.36 18.69 -0.90
CA LYS A 244 -6.54 19.89 -0.76
C LYS A 244 -5.16 19.49 -0.24
N GLY A 245 -4.13 19.90 -0.96
CA GLY A 245 -2.74 19.62 -0.63
C GLY A 245 -2.18 20.50 0.48
N ILE A 246 -0.90 20.27 0.80
CA ILE A 246 -0.13 21.08 1.75
C ILE A 246 0.63 22.25 1.10
N GLU A 247 0.58 22.37 -0.23
CA GLU A 247 1.36 23.32 -1.04
C GLU A 247 1.15 24.79 -0.68
N HIS A 248 0.01 25.10 -0.05
CA HIS A 248 -0.37 26.45 0.36
C HIS A 248 -0.40 26.64 1.88
N VAL A 249 0.08 25.65 2.65
CA VAL A 249 0.25 25.81 4.09
C VAL A 249 1.40 26.77 4.33
N THR A 250 1.12 27.86 5.01
CA THR A 250 2.12 28.91 5.26
C THR A 250 2.78 28.73 6.62
N LYS A 251 4.00 29.25 6.75
CA LYS A 251 4.71 29.36 8.03
C LYS A 251 3.87 30.10 9.09
N GLN A 252 3.15 31.16 8.71
CA GLN A 252 2.28 31.89 9.64
C GLN A 252 1.12 31.03 10.17
N GLN A 253 0.48 30.22 9.32
CA GLN A 253 -0.56 29.30 9.78
C GLN A 253 -0.02 28.29 10.79
N ILE A 254 1.19 27.77 10.54
CA ILE A 254 1.87 26.85 11.47
C ILE A 254 2.17 27.53 12.82
N GLN A 255 2.67 28.77 12.80
CA GLN A 255 2.93 29.56 14.00
C GLN A 255 1.64 29.84 14.79
N ASN A 256 0.57 30.27 14.12
CA ASN A 256 -0.73 30.50 14.74
C ASN A 256 -1.28 29.23 15.40
N ALA A 257 -1.21 28.09 14.71
CA ALA A 257 -1.63 26.81 15.28
C ALA A 257 -0.80 26.46 16.52
N LYS A 258 0.52 26.71 16.50
CA LYS A 258 1.43 26.47 17.63
C LYS A 258 1.09 27.32 18.85
N GLU A 259 0.75 28.59 18.65
CA GLU A 259 0.27 29.51 19.71
C GLU A 259 -1.03 29.02 20.34
N GLN A 260 -1.92 28.43 19.54
CA GLN A 260 -3.18 27.83 20.01
C GLN A 260 -3.01 26.41 20.56
N HIS A 261 -1.78 25.94 20.77
CA HIS A 261 -1.49 24.57 21.22
C HIS A 261 -2.01 23.45 20.30
N LYS A 262 -2.13 23.74 19.00
CA LYS A 262 -2.50 22.80 17.93
C LYS A 262 -1.31 22.46 17.03
N ILE A 263 -1.53 21.51 16.12
CA ILE A 263 -0.59 21.08 15.09
C ILE A 263 -1.34 20.95 13.76
N ILE A 264 -0.74 21.36 12.64
CA ILE A 264 -1.31 21.13 11.31
C ILE A 264 -0.82 19.79 10.76
N LYS A 265 -1.74 18.92 10.33
CA LYS A 265 -1.46 17.64 9.67
C LYS A 265 -2.30 17.50 8.41
N LEU A 266 -1.79 16.81 7.38
CA LEU A 266 -2.62 16.40 6.24
C LEU A 266 -3.46 15.19 6.67
N ILE A 267 -4.75 15.40 6.95
CA ILE A 267 -5.65 14.36 7.43
C ILE A 267 -6.50 13.85 6.27
N ALA A 268 -6.41 12.54 6.04
CA ALA A 268 -7.36 11.80 5.21
C ALA A 268 -8.48 11.27 6.12
N SER A 269 -9.72 11.66 5.87
CA SER A 269 -10.85 11.36 6.73
C SER A 269 -12.04 10.77 5.98
N ILE A 270 -12.73 9.85 6.66
CA ILE A 270 -14.00 9.27 6.25
C ILE A 270 -14.98 9.52 7.39
N TYR A 271 -16.18 10.00 7.09
CA TYR A 271 -17.25 10.11 8.07
C TYR A 271 -18.61 9.91 7.41
N LYS A 272 -19.59 9.46 8.20
CA LYS A 272 -20.99 9.41 7.79
C LYS A 272 -21.67 10.71 8.17
N ASP A 273 -22.42 11.33 7.25
CA ASP A 273 -23.30 12.45 7.60
C ASP A 273 -24.57 11.98 8.32
N GLU A 274 -25.43 12.92 8.73
CA GLU A 274 -26.71 12.61 9.40
C GLU A 274 -27.64 11.74 8.55
N GLY A 275 -27.48 11.77 7.22
CA GLY A 275 -28.22 10.93 6.27
C GLY A 275 -27.58 9.56 6.03
N GLY A 276 -26.44 9.27 6.66
CA GLY A 276 -25.68 8.03 6.49
C GLY A 276 -24.79 8.00 5.24
N ASN A 277 -24.65 9.11 4.50
CA ASN A 277 -23.77 9.14 3.33
C ASN A 277 -22.31 9.19 3.77
N VAL A 278 -21.49 8.36 3.11
CA VAL A 278 -20.04 8.33 3.33
C VAL A 278 -19.38 9.49 2.58
N ASN A 279 -18.77 10.38 3.35
CA ASN A 279 -18.02 11.54 2.88
C ASN A 279 -16.51 11.30 3.04
N LEU A 280 -15.73 11.73 2.04
CA LEU A 280 -14.28 11.52 1.99
C LEU A 280 -13.57 12.87 1.80
N ASN A 281 -12.58 13.13 2.64
CA ASN A 281 -11.85 14.39 2.61
C ASN A 281 -10.35 14.18 2.88
N VAL A 282 -9.50 14.91 2.15
CA VAL A 282 -8.05 14.95 2.36
C VAL A 282 -7.64 16.41 2.37
N GLU A 283 -7.30 16.96 3.54
CA GLU A 283 -6.85 18.35 3.64
C GLU A 283 -5.96 18.62 4.85
N PRO A 284 -5.21 19.74 4.86
CA PRO A 284 -4.51 20.19 6.07
C PRO A 284 -5.54 20.59 7.14
N CYS A 285 -5.47 19.95 8.31
CA CYS A 285 -6.33 20.23 9.45
C CYS A 285 -5.48 20.62 10.66
N GLU A 286 -5.97 21.57 11.45
CA GLU A 286 -5.47 21.82 12.80
C GLU A 286 -6.04 20.75 13.74
N ILE A 287 -5.16 20.02 14.42
CA ILE A 287 -5.53 19.03 15.43
C ILE A 287 -4.94 19.42 16.79
N GLU A 288 -5.68 19.10 17.86
CA GLU A 288 -5.22 19.31 19.23
C GLU A 288 -3.97 18.47 19.54
N LYS A 289 -3.10 18.96 20.41
CA LYS A 289 -1.85 18.26 20.78
C LYS A 289 -2.07 16.93 21.49
N ASP A 290 -3.22 16.74 22.14
CA ASP A 290 -3.60 15.50 22.80
C ASP A 290 -4.22 14.48 21.83
N HIS A 291 -4.62 14.92 20.62
CA HIS A 291 -5.11 14.02 19.58
C HIS A 291 -4.05 12.96 19.25
N PRO A 292 -4.39 11.66 19.17
CA PRO A 292 -3.40 10.60 18.95
C PRO A 292 -2.51 10.81 17.71
N LEU A 293 -3.08 11.35 16.63
CA LEU A 293 -2.35 11.64 15.39
C LEU A 293 -1.37 12.83 15.51
N ALA A 294 -1.48 13.67 16.55
CA ALA A 294 -0.56 14.79 16.78
C ALA A 294 0.87 14.31 17.08
N LYS A 295 1.03 13.07 17.57
CA LYS A 295 2.32 12.45 17.89
C LYS A 295 2.98 11.76 16.70
N VAL A 296 2.31 11.70 15.55
CA VAL A 296 2.82 11.04 14.34
C VAL A 296 3.71 12.01 13.58
N ASN A 297 5.03 11.88 13.72
CA ASN A 297 6.00 12.84 13.20
C ASN A 297 6.95 12.24 12.16
N GLY A 298 7.61 13.12 11.40
CA GLY A 298 8.55 12.72 10.37
C GLY A 298 7.86 11.91 9.28
N THR A 299 8.44 10.77 8.89
CA THR A 299 7.91 9.90 7.82
C THR A 299 6.93 8.83 8.30
N GLU A 300 6.63 8.81 9.60
CA GLU A 300 5.64 7.90 10.18
C GLU A 300 4.23 8.20 9.67
N LYS A 301 3.38 7.17 9.74
CA LYS A 301 1.95 7.24 9.43
C LYS A 301 1.15 6.89 10.67
N GLY A 302 -0.14 7.21 10.63
CA GLY A 302 -1.06 6.81 11.67
C GLY A 302 -2.48 6.77 11.16
N ILE A 303 -3.30 5.95 11.80
CA ILE A 303 -4.73 5.85 11.53
C ILE A 303 -5.48 5.72 12.86
N THR A 304 -6.60 6.41 12.97
CA THR A 304 -7.56 6.29 14.07
C THR A 304 -8.89 5.84 13.48
N PHE A 305 -9.43 4.76 14.03
CA PHE A 305 -10.79 4.31 13.78
C PHE A 305 -11.67 4.73 14.95
N PHE A 306 -12.81 5.32 14.65
CA PHE A 306 -13.86 5.63 15.61
C PHE A 306 -15.00 4.65 15.38
N THR A 307 -15.41 3.98 16.44
CA THR A 307 -16.40 2.90 16.40
C THR A 307 -17.49 3.11 17.43
N ASP A 308 -18.65 2.55 17.14
CA ASP A 308 -19.83 2.55 18.02
C ASP A 308 -19.58 1.86 19.38
N THR A 309 -18.76 0.81 19.39
CA THR A 309 -18.66 -0.13 20.53
C THR A 309 -17.26 -0.29 21.12
N MET A 310 -16.20 -0.05 20.35
CA MET A 310 -14.79 -0.14 20.82
C MET A 310 -14.14 1.23 21.02
N GLY A 311 -14.91 2.32 20.90
CA GLY A 311 -14.39 3.68 21.01
C GLY A 311 -13.36 3.97 19.92
N GLN A 312 -12.22 4.54 20.32
CA GLN A 312 -11.16 4.94 19.40
C GLN A 312 -9.99 3.93 19.40
N VAL A 313 -9.65 3.43 18.21
CA VAL A 313 -8.49 2.56 18.01
C VAL A 313 -7.49 3.27 17.10
N THR A 314 -6.38 3.70 17.69
CA THR A 314 -5.28 4.34 16.95
C THR A 314 -4.12 3.37 16.76
N THR A 315 -3.56 3.33 15.56
CA THR A 315 -2.29 2.65 15.27
C THR A 315 -1.34 3.62 14.59
N ILE A 316 -0.09 3.62 15.05
CA ILE A 316 0.99 4.49 14.56
C ILE A 316 2.15 3.61 14.11
N GLY A 317 2.75 3.95 12.98
CA GLY A 317 3.89 3.24 12.43
C GLY A 317 3.93 3.32 10.91
N GLY A 318 4.66 2.39 10.31
CA GLY A 318 4.64 2.19 8.87
C GLY A 318 5.35 3.28 8.08
N ALA A 319 6.41 3.89 8.63
CA ALA A 319 7.35 4.69 7.86
C ALA A 319 7.68 4.04 6.50
N SER A 320 7.59 4.83 5.44
CA SER A 320 7.70 4.34 4.06
C SER A 320 9.04 3.67 3.82
N ASN A 321 9.05 2.37 3.58
CA ASN A 321 10.21 1.66 3.09
C ASN A 321 9.81 0.44 2.26
N PRO A 322 10.62 0.03 1.26
CA PRO A 322 10.27 -1.08 0.36
C PRO A 322 10.05 -2.41 1.08
N ARG A 323 10.84 -2.66 2.14
CA ARG A 323 10.76 -3.90 2.92
C ARG A 323 9.44 -3.99 3.70
N GLY A 324 8.90 -2.86 4.18
CA GLY A 324 7.62 -2.77 4.85
C GLY A 324 6.45 -3.08 3.91
N ALA A 325 6.49 -2.55 2.68
CA ALA A 325 5.50 -2.88 1.65
C ALA A 325 5.55 -4.37 1.25
N ALA A 326 6.77 -4.91 1.12
CA ALA A 326 6.99 -6.33 0.87
C ALA A 326 6.50 -7.21 2.04
N ALA A 327 6.71 -6.79 3.29
CA ALA A 327 6.22 -7.49 4.48
C ALA A 327 4.69 -7.49 4.55
N ALA A 328 4.03 -6.40 4.17
CA ALA A 328 2.57 -6.34 4.07
C ALA A 328 2.02 -7.34 3.05
N ALA A 329 2.66 -7.45 1.88
CA ALA A 329 2.30 -8.45 0.88
C ALA A 329 2.54 -9.88 1.37
N LEU A 330 3.67 -10.14 2.04
CA LEU A 330 3.94 -11.45 2.64
C LEU A 330 2.87 -11.84 3.66
N LYS A 331 2.49 -10.91 4.53
CA LYS A 331 1.40 -11.09 5.50
C LYS A 331 0.07 -11.36 4.79
N ASP A 332 -0.24 -10.64 3.72
CA ASP A 332 -1.46 -10.88 2.92
C ASP A 332 -1.46 -12.28 2.27
N VAL A 333 -0.33 -12.72 1.70
CA VAL A 333 -0.20 -14.09 1.17
C VAL A 333 -0.43 -15.12 2.27
N ILE A 334 0.19 -14.96 3.45
CA ILE A 334 0.02 -15.88 4.58
C ILE A 334 -1.46 -15.91 5.01
N ASN A 335 -2.09 -14.75 5.17
CA ASN A 335 -3.48 -14.65 5.62
C ASN A 335 -4.51 -15.18 4.59
N LEU A 336 -4.14 -15.38 3.33
CA LEU A 336 -4.99 -16.09 2.36
C LEU A 336 -5.03 -17.61 2.58
N TYR A 337 -4.00 -18.17 3.22
CA TYR A 337 -3.72 -19.61 3.16
C TYR A 337 -3.48 -20.28 4.51
N ARG A 338 -3.31 -19.50 5.58
CA ARG A 338 -3.22 -20.04 6.94
C ARG A 338 -4.57 -20.64 7.37
N LYS A 339 -4.52 -21.67 8.21
CA LYS A 339 -5.68 -22.49 8.60
C LYS A 339 -6.25 -22.15 9.98
N ASP A 340 -5.59 -21.25 10.68
CA ASP A 340 -5.84 -20.83 12.05
C ASP A 340 -6.53 -19.46 12.12
N LEU A 341 -7.15 -19.03 11.01
CA LEU A 341 -8.03 -17.87 10.89
C LEU A 341 -9.39 -18.28 10.35
#